data_AF-A0AAV5AGX9-F1
#
_entry.id   AF-A0AAV5AGX9-F1
#
_cell.length_a   1.000
_cell.length_b   1.000
_cell.length_c   1.000
_cell.angle_alpha   90.00
_cell.angle_beta   90.00
_cell.angle_gamma   90.00
#
_symmetry.space_group_name_H-M   'P 1'
#
loop_
_entity.id
_entity.type
_entity.pdbx_description
1 polymer ?
#
loop_
_entity_poly.entity_id
_entity_poly.type
_entity_poly.pdbx_seq_one_letter_code
_entity_poly.pdbx_strand_id
1 'polypeptide(L)'
;MRFFAALAASAVLFDSAAATAWLPTRTVVNEARSNTPPSSPFVTVQGANFMKDGKPMKFSVADAYWLSQLTDENINTTLKDIASKNITVVRAWAFNDVSEVPETGAWFQLLAKNGTRIFNNGTNGVQRLRVIADIAQENNLTVQFVLTNNWSANNISNITVTLANGTKVNSPRGSYSNGYGGSDAYVMFNNGSDHGEFFTNQTIISTFMDGLTDLIPQFANHKAILSWEIANDPRCNGTLSNPDLAGQCTTTSVTLWHQQISAHVKSLDPNHLVASGSQGFMCQVPSTTVCPKFFFTQAPAPVTSPAPGLRRRSLTEKSIIAERNARWKRTAAAAKQQQDNAVEKRARGVFDRWVPRSLFGREAAADPVPVQVKKRQSMTLGPSMDGSFGVDSLDIGAIPNISYLTTQFFPDQNVYEPPDPSLSSLNNTINAAIQWFSAQAAISRMVDKPVFLTGFGLVSLDNAPFFIPFNGTSLTFPNASAIPTTPIGPQVGVLQGQAPVNDSTQALAYQSILEAAIANSFSAITVHQWGQGNLQPAPPTPTQAISNAPSGVFVPDLPATQGSSPNDGYQAISPQIQAVVQAAAINLQLANEISIPQFAAVTPLLDTVNDIYML
;
A
#
# COMPACT_ATOMS: atom_id res chain seq x y z
N MET A 1 -89.62 -17.60 11.30
CA MET A 1 -88.99 -16.28 11.46
C MET A 1 -88.13 -16.03 10.24
N ARG A 2 -88.72 -15.30 9.28
CA ARG A 2 -88.24 -14.01 8.74
C ARG A 2 -86.91 -14.12 7.96
N PHE A 3 -86.79 -13.78 6.68
CA PHE A 3 -87.73 -13.40 5.62
C PHE A 3 -86.88 -13.13 4.36
N PHE A 4 -87.38 -13.52 3.18
CA PHE A 4 -87.04 -13.07 1.81
C PHE A 4 -85.59 -13.23 1.30
N ALA A 5 -85.30 -13.45 0.01
CA ALA A 5 -85.96 -14.06 -1.14
C ALA A 5 -84.97 -13.95 -2.33
N ALA A 6 -85.16 -14.84 -3.29
CA ALA A 6 -84.89 -14.69 -4.72
C ALA A 6 -83.43 -14.73 -5.23
N LEU A 7 -83.11 -15.92 -5.75
CA LEU A 7 -82.56 -16.22 -7.08
C LEU A 7 -81.99 -15.06 -7.93
N ALA A 8 -80.76 -15.25 -8.40
CA ALA A 8 -80.44 -15.18 -9.83
C ALA A 8 -79.18 -16.01 -10.14
N ALA A 9 -79.33 -16.89 -11.13
CA ALA A 9 -78.29 -17.77 -11.65
C ALA A 9 -77.27 -17.01 -12.51
N SER A 10 -76.02 -17.49 -12.52
CA SER A 10 -75.29 -17.86 -13.74
C SER A 10 -73.92 -18.45 -13.38
N ALA A 11 -73.64 -19.60 -13.99
CA ALA A 11 -72.36 -20.30 -13.98
C ALA A 11 -71.28 -19.53 -14.76
N VAL A 12 -70.00 -19.79 -14.44
CA VAL A 12 -68.98 -20.34 -15.38
C VAL A 12 -67.59 -20.32 -14.71
N LEU A 13 -67.08 -21.54 -14.51
CA LEU A 13 -65.70 -22.06 -14.63
C LEU A 13 -64.57 -21.06 -14.92
N PHE A 14 -63.51 -21.05 -14.09
CA PHE A 14 -62.25 -21.77 -14.35
C PHE A 14 -61.22 -21.39 -13.27
N ASP A 15 -60.70 -22.41 -12.59
CA ASP A 15 -59.59 -22.32 -11.65
C ASP A 15 -58.28 -22.49 -12.45
N SER A 16 -57.31 -21.59 -12.27
CA SER A 16 -55.94 -21.73 -12.77
C SER A 16 -55.01 -20.85 -11.93
N ALA A 17 -54.10 -21.54 -11.24
CA ALA A 17 -53.13 -21.02 -10.29
C ALA A 17 -52.14 -19.98 -10.85
N ALA A 18 -51.66 -19.07 -9.98
CA ALA A 18 -50.25 -18.71 -9.89
C ALA A 18 -49.96 -17.87 -8.63
N ALA A 19 -48.91 -18.26 -7.92
CA ALA A 19 -48.40 -17.66 -6.70
C ALA A 19 -47.94 -16.20 -6.86
N THR A 20 -48.23 -15.37 -5.87
CA THR A 20 -47.60 -14.05 -5.70
C THR A 20 -46.75 -14.03 -4.43
N ALA A 21 -45.47 -13.74 -4.63
CA ALA A 21 -44.45 -13.61 -3.60
C ALA A 21 -44.72 -12.41 -2.69
N TRP A 22 -44.51 -12.61 -1.39
CA TRP A 22 -44.48 -11.55 -0.39
C TRP A 22 -43.18 -10.74 -0.54
N LEU A 23 -43.29 -9.45 -0.86
CA LEU A 23 -42.20 -8.48 -0.72
C LEU A 23 -42.38 -7.73 0.62
N PRO A 24 -41.38 -7.69 1.51
CA PRO A 24 -41.45 -6.85 2.69
C PRO A 24 -41.29 -5.37 2.29
N THR A 25 -42.28 -4.56 2.65
CA THR A 25 -42.26 -3.11 2.45
C THR A 25 -41.28 -2.48 3.44
N ARG A 26 -40.20 -1.87 2.94
CA ARG A 26 -39.27 -1.06 3.76
C ARG A 26 -39.96 0.27 4.10
N THR A 27 -40.35 0.44 5.36
CA THR A 27 -40.79 1.74 5.88
C THR A 27 -39.57 2.65 5.98
N VAL A 28 -39.46 3.64 5.09
CA VAL A 28 -38.45 4.70 5.18
C VAL A 28 -38.91 5.66 6.27
N VAL A 29 -38.27 5.60 7.44
CA VAL A 29 -38.36 6.69 8.41
C VAL A 29 -37.53 7.84 7.85
N ASN A 30 -38.20 8.92 7.44
CA ASN A 30 -37.56 10.20 7.14
C ASN A 30 -37.07 10.81 8.44
N GLU A 31 -35.88 10.43 8.90
CA GLU A 31 -35.14 11.26 9.86
C GLU A 31 -34.58 12.47 9.13
N ALA A 32 -34.98 13.65 9.59
CA ALA A 32 -34.45 14.92 9.13
C ALA A 32 -32.91 14.93 9.27
N ARG A 33 -32.23 15.27 8.18
CA ARG A 33 -30.77 15.38 8.07
C ARG A 33 -30.23 16.41 9.07
N SER A 34 -29.86 15.95 10.27
CA SER A 34 -28.87 16.64 11.09
C SER A 34 -27.55 16.64 10.31
N ASN A 35 -27.04 17.81 9.95
CA ASN A 35 -25.75 17.98 9.27
C ASN A 35 -24.54 17.77 10.22
N THR A 36 -24.78 17.34 11.45
CA THR A 36 -23.74 16.94 12.40
C THR A 36 -23.86 15.45 12.64
N PRO A 37 -22.90 14.62 12.19
CA PRO A 37 -22.84 13.22 12.54
C PRO A 37 -22.79 13.07 14.07
N PRO A 38 -23.40 12.03 14.66
CA PRO A 38 -23.12 11.69 16.05
C PRO A 38 -21.60 11.56 16.24
N SER A 39 -21.06 12.11 17.33
CA SER A 39 -19.63 11.97 17.64
C SER A 39 -19.31 10.49 17.89
N SER A 40 -18.77 9.81 16.90
CA SER A 40 -18.23 8.45 17.06
C SER A 40 -16.88 8.53 17.79
N PRO A 41 -16.63 7.68 18.80
CA PRO A 41 -15.30 7.57 19.39
C PRO A 41 -14.28 6.88 18.45
N PHE A 42 -14.75 6.35 17.31
CA PHE A 42 -13.92 5.75 16.27
C PHE A 42 -13.74 6.71 15.10
N VAL A 43 -12.64 6.56 14.38
CA VAL A 43 -12.41 7.27 13.13
C VAL A 43 -13.43 6.79 12.09
N THR A 44 -14.06 7.74 11.40
CA THR A 44 -15.02 7.45 10.33
C THR A 44 -14.54 8.04 9.01
N VAL A 45 -15.30 7.84 7.92
CA VAL A 45 -15.04 8.45 6.62
C VAL A 45 -16.25 9.26 6.17
N GLN A 46 -16.00 10.43 5.60
CA GLN A 46 -17.03 11.28 4.99
C GLN A 46 -16.51 11.83 3.67
N GLY A 47 -17.04 11.27 2.57
CA GLY A 47 -16.49 11.49 1.24
C GLY A 47 -15.00 11.17 1.19
N ALA A 48 -14.21 12.04 0.56
CA ALA A 48 -12.76 11.89 0.46
C ALA A 48 -11.94 12.19 1.74
N ASN A 49 -12.56 12.33 2.92
CA ASN A 49 -11.85 12.65 4.17
C ASN A 49 -12.05 11.59 5.27
N PHE A 50 -11.00 11.31 6.05
CA PHE A 50 -11.17 10.68 7.35
C PHE A 50 -11.70 11.71 8.34
N MET A 51 -12.48 11.23 9.32
CA MET A 51 -13.13 12.08 10.31
C MET A 51 -12.83 11.54 11.71
N LYS A 52 -12.41 12.41 12.62
CA LYS A 52 -12.27 12.12 14.05
C LYS A 52 -12.94 13.22 14.84
N ASP A 53 -13.83 12.85 15.77
CA ASP A 53 -14.63 13.80 16.57
C ASP A 53 -15.37 14.85 15.71
N GLY A 54 -15.88 14.41 14.56
CA GLY A 54 -16.61 15.26 13.61
C GLY A 54 -15.75 16.21 12.77
N LYS A 55 -14.41 16.15 12.88
CA LYS A 55 -13.48 17.01 12.13
C LYS A 55 -12.68 16.20 11.10
N PRO A 56 -12.38 16.76 9.92
CA PRO A 56 -11.46 16.15 8.98
C PRO A 56 -10.10 15.87 9.62
N MET A 57 -9.56 14.70 9.34
CA MET A 57 -8.29 14.23 9.86
C MET A 57 -7.41 13.79 8.70
N LYS A 58 -6.20 14.32 8.65
CA LYS A 58 -5.07 13.75 7.92
C LYS A 58 -3.97 13.37 8.88
N PHE A 59 -3.26 12.30 8.57
CA PHE A 59 -2.32 11.71 9.51
C PHE A 59 -1.13 11.06 8.80
N SER A 60 0.02 11.13 9.44
CA SER A 60 1.24 10.44 9.04
C SER A 60 1.33 9.08 9.73
N VAL A 61 1.99 8.14 9.05
CA VAL A 61 2.07 6.74 9.48
C VAL A 61 3.51 6.23 9.45
N ALA A 62 3.88 5.42 10.44
CA ALA A 62 5.09 4.61 10.41
C ALA A 62 4.72 3.14 10.20
N ASP A 63 5.29 2.49 9.19
CA ASP A 63 5.16 1.04 9.02
C ASP A 63 6.20 0.31 9.88
N ALA A 64 5.74 -0.43 10.87
CA ALA A 64 6.57 -1.14 11.84
C ALA A 64 6.03 -2.57 12.04
N TYR A 65 6.03 -3.35 10.96
CA TYR A 65 5.45 -4.69 10.94
C TYR A 65 6.00 -5.66 12.01
N TRP A 66 7.25 -5.44 12.42
CA TRP A 66 8.04 -6.28 13.32
C TRP A 66 7.74 -6.05 14.81
N LEU A 67 6.90 -5.07 15.17
CA LEU A 67 6.60 -4.70 16.56
C LEU A 67 6.19 -5.89 17.45
N SER A 68 5.45 -6.85 16.89
CA SER A 68 4.98 -8.02 17.65
C SER A 68 6.11 -8.92 18.16
N GLN A 69 7.30 -8.82 17.54
CA GLN A 69 8.50 -9.56 17.93
C GLN A 69 9.35 -8.86 19.00
N LEU A 70 8.96 -7.66 19.44
CA LEU A 70 9.68 -6.91 20.48
C LEU A 70 9.15 -7.19 21.87
N THR A 71 9.96 -6.90 22.90
CA THR A 71 9.51 -6.79 24.29
C THR A 71 8.63 -5.54 24.48
N ASP A 72 7.84 -5.48 25.56
CA ASP A 72 6.95 -4.35 25.84
C ASP A 72 7.70 -3.02 25.98
N GLU A 73 8.88 -3.05 26.60
CA GLU A 73 9.77 -1.89 26.72
C GLU A 73 10.27 -1.39 25.36
N ASN A 74 10.66 -2.31 24.48
CA ASN A 74 11.09 -1.96 23.12
C ASN A 74 9.92 -1.49 22.25
N ILE A 75 8.70 -2.03 22.43
CA ILE A 75 7.49 -1.50 21.80
C ILE A 75 7.27 -0.05 22.25
N ASN A 76 7.29 0.22 23.56
CA ASN A 76 7.10 1.56 24.09
C ASN A 76 8.17 2.54 23.62
N THR A 77 9.43 2.11 23.61
CA THR A 77 10.55 2.92 23.10
C THR A 77 10.34 3.28 21.63
N THR A 78 9.97 2.29 20.80
CA THR A 78 9.70 2.49 19.37
C THR A 78 8.53 3.43 19.15
N LEU A 79 7.41 3.20 19.83
CA LEU A 79 6.19 3.99 19.68
C LEU A 79 6.38 5.44 20.17
N LYS A 80 7.16 5.65 21.24
CA LYS A 80 7.57 6.99 21.70
C LYS A 80 8.41 7.72 20.65
N ASP A 81 9.38 7.04 20.04
CA ASP A 81 10.22 7.65 19.02
C ASP A 81 9.41 8.04 17.79
N ILE A 82 8.52 7.15 17.32
CA ILE A 82 7.57 7.43 16.25
C ILE A 82 6.71 8.67 16.57
N ALA A 83 6.09 8.70 17.76
CA ALA A 83 5.27 9.83 18.18
C ALA A 83 6.06 11.14 18.23
N SER A 84 7.34 11.09 18.62
CA SER A 84 8.23 12.27 18.66
C SER A 84 8.46 12.91 17.29
N LYS A 85 8.22 12.19 16.19
CA LYS A 85 8.30 12.70 14.81
C LYS A 85 6.97 13.24 14.28
N ASN A 86 6.00 13.52 15.14
CA ASN A 86 4.64 13.91 14.77
C ASN A 86 3.90 12.87 13.91
N ILE A 87 4.31 11.61 14.01
CA ILE A 87 3.56 10.48 13.44
C ILE A 87 2.45 10.12 14.39
N THR A 88 1.23 9.92 13.87
CA THR A 88 0.03 9.68 14.71
C THR A 88 -0.59 8.31 14.51
N VAL A 89 -0.11 7.54 13.52
CA VAL A 89 -0.58 6.19 13.24
C VAL A 89 0.60 5.25 13.04
N VAL A 90 0.44 4.00 13.48
CA VAL A 90 1.39 2.93 13.20
C VAL A 90 0.70 1.83 12.43
N ARG A 91 1.28 1.44 11.30
CA ARG A 91 0.86 0.25 10.54
C ARG A 91 1.66 -0.94 11.03
N ALA A 92 0.97 -1.96 11.54
CA ALA A 92 1.55 -3.16 12.12
C ALA A 92 0.84 -4.41 11.60
N TRP A 93 1.51 -5.56 11.64
CA TRP A 93 0.92 -6.81 11.19
C TRP A 93 0.20 -7.54 12.32
N ALA A 94 -1.07 -7.84 12.08
CA ALA A 94 -1.92 -8.69 12.93
C ALA A 94 -1.96 -10.15 12.43
N PHE A 95 -1.06 -10.51 11.53
CA PHE A 95 -0.83 -11.89 11.11
C PHE A 95 0.58 -12.32 11.51
N ASN A 96 0.70 -13.62 11.78
CA ASN A 96 1.96 -14.30 11.90
C ASN A 96 1.68 -15.81 11.81
N ASP A 97 1.62 -16.29 10.57
CA ASP A 97 1.19 -17.65 10.23
C ASP A 97 2.40 -18.57 10.15
N VAL A 98 2.42 -19.62 10.98
CA VAL A 98 3.53 -20.57 11.11
C VAL A 98 3.11 -21.99 10.74
N SER A 99 4.01 -22.79 10.15
CA SER A 99 3.73 -24.22 9.88
C SER A 99 4.11 -25.14 11.03
N GLU A 100 4.90 -24.62 11.97
CA GLU A 100 5.33 -25.26 13.21
C GLU A 100 5.47 -24.18 14.29
N VAL A 101 5.21 -24.55 15.56
CA VAL A 101 5.31 -23.60 16.67
C VAL A 101 6.78 -23.25 16.90
N PRO A 102 7.18 -21.97 16.80
CA PRO A 102 8.57 -21.59 16.98
C PRO A 102 9.00 -21.71 18.46
N GLU A 103 10.29 -21.94 18.70
CA GLU A 103 10.86 -22.00 20.05
C GLU A 103 10.84 -20.63 20.76
N THR A 104 10.99 -19.55 20.00
CA THR A 104 11.02 -18.17 20.50
C THR A 104 10.21 -17.23 19.59
N GLY A 105 10.04 -15.97 20.01
CA GLY A 105 9.28 -14.97 19.27
C GLY A 105 7.76 -15.15 19.34
N ALA A 106 7.05 -14.19 18.73
CA ALA A 106 5.59 -14.21 18.70
C ALA A 106 5.08 -14.94 17.46
N TRP A 107 4.00 -15.72 17.57
CA TRP A 107 3.28 -16.37 16.47
C TRP A 107 1.78 -16.33 16.76
N PHE A 108 0.94 -16.15 15.74
CA PHE A 108 -0.49 -15.92 15.96
C PHE A 108 -1.34 -17.10 15.52
N GLN A 109 -0.92 -17.79 14.47
CA GLN A 109 -1.66 -18.93 13.94
C GLN A 109 -0.72 -20.03 13.46
N LEU A 110 -0.98 -21.26 13.90
CA LEU A 110 -0.38 -22.47 13.36
C LEU A 110 -1.25 -22.99 12.24
N LEU A 111 -0.65 -23.22 11.07
CA LEU A 111 -1.20 -23.86 9.89
C LEU A 111 -0.33 -25.09 9.56
N ALA A 112 -0.48 -26.16 10.34
CA ALA A 112 0.37 -27.34 10.21
C ALA A 112 -0.03 -28.19 8.99
N LYS A 113 0.97 -28.77 8.31
CA LYS A 113 0.77 -29.61 7.10
C LYS A 113 -0.14 -30.83 7.31
N ASN A 114 -0.34 -31.27 8.55
CA ASN A 114 -1.25 -32.36 8.87
C ASN A 114 -2.73 -31.92 8.98
N GLY A 115 -3.05 -30.68 8.60
CA GLY A 115 -4.39 -30.09 8.70
C GLY A 115 -4.72 -29.51 10.08
N THR A 116 -3.76 -29.48 11.02
CA THR A 116 -3.99 -28.89 12.34
C THR A 116 -3.86 -27.37 12.28
N ARG A 117 -4.94 -26.67 12.63
CA ARG A 117 -4.97 -25.23 12.83
C ARG A 117 -5.06 -24.88 14.32
N ILE A 118 -4.18 -24.00 14.81
CA ILE A 118 -4.24 -23.50 16.19
C ILE A 118 -4.12 -21.98 16.19
N PHE A 119 -5.03 -21.29 16.88
CA PHE A 119 -4.96 -19.85 17.11
C PHE A 119 -4.33 -19.55 18.47
N ASN A 120 -3.24 -18.78 18.50
CA ASN A 120 -2.50 -18.49 19.72
C ASN A 120 -3.08 -17.29 20.47
N ASN A 121 -3.91 -17.57 21.48
CA ASN A 121 -4.43 -16.55 22.41
C ASN A 121 -3.46 -16.20 23.57
N GLY A 122 -2.25 -16.76 23.57
CA GLY A 122 -1.25 -16.60 24.63
C GLY A 122 -0.48 -15.27 24.60
N THR A 123 0.44 -15.12 25.54
CA THR A 123 1.27 -13.91 25.74
C THR A 123 2.28 -13.67 24.62
N ASN A 124 2.74 -14.73 23.94
CA ASN A 124 3.51 -14.67 22.70
C ASN A 124 2.62 -14.81 21.44
N GLY A 125 1.31 -14.66 21.62
CA GLY A 125 0.32 -14.73 20.55
C GLY A 125 -0.37 -13.40 20.33
N VAL A 126 -1.68 -13.45 20.12
CA VAL A 126 -2.49 -12.27 19.82
C VAL A 126 -2.44 -11.20 20.93
N GLN A 127 -2.07 -11.55 22.16
CA GLN A 127 -1.86 -10.57 23.24
C GLN A 127 -0.76 -9.55 22.92
N ARG A 128 0.22 -9.88 22.06
CA ARG A 128 1.19 -8.90 21.56
C ARG A 128 0.50 -7.75 20.83
N LEU A 129 -0.56 -8.02 20.07
CA LEU A 129 -1.32 -6.98 19.37
C LEU A 129 -2.07 -6.08 20.35
N ARG A 130 -2.56 -6.64 21.46
CA ARG A 130 -3.17 -5.86 22.55
C ARG A 130 -2.15 -4.93 23.19
N VAL A 131 -0.96 -5.44 23.52
CA VAL A 131 0.14 -4.61 24.04
C VAL A 131 0.50 -3.48 23.07
N ILE A 132 0.61 -3.75 21.77
CA ILE A 132 0.86 -2.71 20.76
C ILE A 132 -0.24 -1.64 20.79
N ALA A 133 -1.51 -2.05 20.81
CA ALA A 133 -2.63 -1.12 20.79
C ALA A 133 -2.76 -0.30 22.08
N ASP A 134 -2.54 -0.91 23.25
CA ASP A 134 -2.55 -0.25 24.56
C ASP A 134 -1.41 0.78 24.65
N ILE A 135 -0.18 0.39 24.32
CA ILE A 135 0.98 1.30 24.35
C ILE A 135 0.85 2.40 23.29
N ALA A 136 0.30 2.09 22.12
CA ALA A 136 0.00 3.11 21.12
C ALA A 136 -0.97 4.15 21.69
N GLN A 137 -2.04 3.71 22.36
CA GLN A 137 -3.00 4.61 23.00
C GLN A 137 -2.34 5.50 24.06
N GLU A 138 -1.48 4.94 24.91
CA GLU A 138 -0.72 5.69 25.93
C GLU A 138 0.19 6.77 25.33
N ASN A 139 0.65 6.56 24.10
CA ASN A 139 1.49 7.49 23.35
C ASN A 139 0.70 8.37 22.36
N ASN A 140 -0.63 8.43 22.47
CA ASN A 140 -1.53 9.17 21.57
C ASN A 140 -1.44 8.76 20.07
N LEU A 141 -1.04 7.51 19.83
CA LEU A 141 -1.02 6.89 18.51
C LEU A 141 -2.29 6.07 18.29
N THR A 142 -2.61 5.84 17.02
CA THR A 142 -3.57 4.81 16.60
C THR A 142 -2.88 3.74 15.78
N VAL A 143 -3.49 2.55 15.65
CA VAL A 143 -2.89 1.40 14.99
C VAL A 143 -3.74 0.95 13.82
N GLN A 144 -3.11 0.82 12.65
CA GLN A 144 -3.67 0.10 11.53
C GLN A 144 -3.13 -1.34 11.57
N PHE A 145 -4.01 -2.32 11.68
CA PHE A 145 -3.63 -3.73 11.67
C PHE A 145 -3.85 -4.35 10.29
N VAL A 146 -2.82 -5.00 9.76
CA VAL A 146 -2.89 -5.77 8.52
C VAL A 146 -3.18 -7.23 8.82
N LEU A 147 -4.14 -7.85 8.12
CA LEU A 147 -4.71 -9.16 8.45
C LEU A 147 -4.03 -10.35 7.77
N THR A 148 -3.29 -10.14 6.69
CA THR A 148 -2.41 -11.15 6.07
C THR A 148 -1.38 -10.48 5.15
N ASN A 149 -0.44 -11.25 4.61
CA ASN A 149 0.50 -10.81 3.58
C ASN A 149 0.18 -11.45 2.24
N ASN A 150 0.46 -10.77 1.13
CA ASN A 150 0.54 -11.43 -0.18
C ASN A 150 1.84 -12.23 -0.35
N TRP A 151 2.90 -11.78 0.32
CA TRP A 151 4.25 -12.32 0.17
C TRP A 151 4.56 -13.32 1.28
N SER A 152 5.04 -14.50 0.93
CA SER A 152 5.44 -15.52 1.90
C SER A 152 6.58 -16.36 1.36
N ALA A 153 7.74 -16.32 2.01
CA ALA A 153 8.85 -17.20 1.66
C ALA A 153 8.56 -18.64 2.10
N ASN A 154 8.93 -19.61 1.26
CA ASN A 154 8.94 -21.01 1.65
C ASN A 154 9.86 -21.20 2.88
N ASN A 155 9.28 -21.68 3.98
CA ASN A 155 9.87 -21.94 5.32
C ASN A 155 9.74 -20.78 6.33
N ILE A 156 8.73 -20.87 7.21
CA ILE A 156 8.38 -19.84 8.20
C ILE A 156 9.35 -19.83 9.40
N SER A 157 10.11 -20.90 9.61
CA SER A 157 10.95 -21.06 10.81
C SER A 157 12.34 -20.44 10.65
N ASN A 158 12.91 -20.48 9.44
CA ASN A 158 14.17 -19.83 9.08
C ASN A 158 14.13 -19.48 7.61
N ILE A 159 14.41 -18.22 7.28
CA ILE A 159 14.50 -17.81 5.87
C ILE A 159 15.92 -18.07 5.40
N THR A 160 16.09 -19.01 4.47
CA THR A 160 17.35 -19.16 3.74
C THR A 160 17.44 -18.08 2.68
N VAL A 161 18.32 -17.11 2.92
CA VAL A 161 18.62 -16.03 1.98
C VAL A 161 19.84 -16.40 1.16
N THR A 162 19.76 -16.24 -0.15
CA THR A 162 20.94 -16.34 -1.02
C THR A 162 21.56 -14.95 -1.20
N LEU A 163 22.80 -14.76 -0.73
CA LEU A 163 23.57 -13.53 -0.93
C LEU A 163 23.94 -13.36 -2.42
N ALA A 164 24.32 -12.15 -2.81
CA ALA A 164 24.72 -11.83 -4.19
C ALA A 164 25.88 -12.70 -4.73
N ASN A 165 26.74 -13.24 -3.84
CA ASN A 165 27.83 -14.15 -4.21
C ASN A 165 27.41 -15.64 -4.28
N GLY A 166 26.12 -15.94 -4.15
CA GLY A 166 25.57 -17.31 -4.16
C GLY A 166 25.60 -18.03 -2.80
N THR A 167 26.16 -17.42 -1.76
CA THR A 167 26.19 -18.01 -0.42
C THR A 167 24.79 -18.05 0.17
N LYS A 168 24.37 -19.18 0.74
CA LYS A 168 23.10 -19.30 1.46
C LYS A 168 23.31 -19.03 2.94
N VAL A 169 22.54 -18.10 3.49
CA VAL A 169 22.55 -17.72 4.90
C VAL A 169 21.17 -17.96 5.48
N ASN A 170 21.09 -18.73 6.56
CA ASN A 170 19.84 -18.86 7.30
C ASN A 170 19.72 -17.65 8.21
N SER A 171 18.67 -16.86 8.00
CA SER A 171 18.33 -15.73 8.86
C SER A 171 17.24 -16.15 9.84
N PRO A 172 17.33 -15.73 11.11
CA PRO A 172 16.28 -15.96 12.09
C PRO A 172 14.94 -15.46 11.57
N ARG A 173 13.85 -16.09 12.02
CA ARG A 173 12.52 -15.64 11.69
C ARG A 173 12.29 -14.22 12.18
N GLY A 174 11.55 -13.44 11.40
CA GLY A 174 11.34 -12.02 11.69
C GLY A 174 12.45 -11.09 11.20
N SER A 175 13.53 -11.63 10.61
CA SER A 175 14.58 -10.82 9.96
C SER A 175 14.10 -10.10 8.69
N TYR A 176 13.06 -10.64 8.03
CA TYR A 176 12.50 -10.06 6.82
C TYR A 176 10.97 -10.13 6.79
N SER A 177 10.36 -9.21 6.05
CA SER A 177 8.91 -9.10 5.86
C SER A 177 8.24 -10.39 5.35
N ASN A 178 8.86 -11.12 4.44
CA ASN A 178 8.33 -12.37 3.89
C ASN A 178 8.36 -13.56 4.88
N GLY A 179 8.88 -13.37 6.10
CA GLY A 179 9.04 -14.40 7.13
C GLY A 179 7.88 -14.58 8.11
N TYR A 180 6.77 -13.87 7.89
CA TYR A 180 5.62 -13.86 8.81
C TYR A 180 4.43 -14.68 8.28
N GLY A 181 4.64 -15.49 7.25
CA GLY A 181 3.58 -16.22 6.54
C GLY A 181 2.88 -15.33 5.50
N GLY A 182 1.58 -15.53 5.30
CA GLY A 182 0.79 -14.85 4.26
C GLY A 182 -0.10 -15.80 3.47
N SER A 183 -0.61 -15.34 2.33
CA SER A 183 -1.53 -16.06 1.45
C SER A 183 -1.03 -17.47 1.10
N ASP A 184 0.25 -17.62 0.77
CA ASP A 184 0.81 -18.93 0.39
C ASP A 184 0.87 -19.91 1.57
N ALA A 185 0.91 -19.44 2.82
CA ALA A 185 0.79 -20.30 3.99
C ALA A 185 -0.60 -20.96 4.03
N TYR A 186 -1.66 -20.22 3.70
CA TYR A 186 -3.02 -20.75 3.60
C TYR A 186 -3.21 -21.67 2.39
N VAL A 187 -2.58 -21.36 1.25
CA VAL A 187 -2.58 -22.22 0.06
C VAL A 187 -1.92 -23.57 0.40
N MET A 188 -0.71 -23.54 0.95
CA MET A 188 0.02 -24.77 1.33
C MET A 188 -0.72 -25.60 2.39
N PHE A 189 -1.31 -24.95 3.41
CA PHE A 189 -2.08 -25.62 4.45
C PHE A 189 -3.26 -26.42 3.89
N ASN A 190 -3.90 -25.89 2.84
CA ASN A 190 -5.04 -26.52 2.17
C ASN A 190 -4.64 -27.42 0.98
N ASN A 191 -3.36 -27.80 0.87
CA ASN A 191 -2.82 -28.60 -0.23
C ASN A 191 -2.97 -27.95 -1.62
N GLY A 192 -3.08 -26.62 -1.67
CA GLY A 192 -3.00 -25.86 -2.92
C GLY A 192 -1.57 -25.78 -3.45
N SER A 193 -1.44 -25.37 -4.70
CA SER A 193 -0.17 -25.35 -5.44
C SER A 193 0.10 -24.04 -6.18
N ASP A 194 -0.90 -23.18 -6.33
CA ASP A 194 -0.77 -21.86 -6.95
C ASP A 194 -1.23 -20.73 -6.03
N HIS A 195 -0.49 -19.63 -6.03
CA HIS A 195 -0.81 -18.44 -5.24
C HIS A 195 -2.23 -17.92 -5.52
N GLY A 196 -2.66 -17.98 -6.79
CA GLY A 196 -3.97 -17.52 -7.22
C GLY A 196 -5.14 -18.22 -6.52
N GLU A 197 -4.93 -19.43 -5.99
CA GLU A 197 -5.94 -20.17 -5.24
C GLU A 197 -6.37 -19.46 -3.95
N PHE A 198 -5.53 -18.62 -3.37
CA PHE A 198 -5.90 -17.79 -2.21
C PHE A 198 -7.12 -16.89 -2.50
N PHE A 199 -7.26 -16.46 -3.75
CA PHE A 199 -8.33 -15.57 -4.19
C PHE A 199 -9.53 -16.30 -4.81
N THR A 200 -9.39 -17.58 -5.18
CA THR A 200 -10.40 -18.31 -5.96
C THR A 200 -10.95 -19.56 -5.26
N ASN A 201 -10.15 -20.24 -4.45
CA ASN A 201 -10.52 -21.50 -3.81
C ASN A 201 -11.28 -21.25 -2.50
N GLN A 202 -12.55 -21.65 -2.45
CA GLN A 202 -13.43 -21.36 -1.32
C GLN A 202 -12.99 -22.02 -0.01
N THR A 203 -12.30 -23.17 -0.05
CA THR A 203 -11.76 -23.81 1.16
C THR A 203 -10.64 -22.96 1.77
N ILE A 204 -9.75 -22.42 0.93
CA ILE A 204 -8.66 -21.53 1.35
C ILE A 204 -9.23 -20.23 1.90
N ILE A 205 -10.20 -19.63 1.20
CA ILE A 205 -10.89 -18.41 1.64
C ILE A 205 -11.61 -18.62 2.98
N SER A 206 -12.28 -19.76 3.17
CA SER A 206 -12.92 -20.13 4.45
C SER A 206 -11.89 -20.24 5.58
N THR A 207 -10.76 -20.90 5.33
CA THR A 207 -9.69 -21.03 6.33
C THR A 207 -9.16 -19.66 6.76
N PHE A 208 -9.02 -18.72 5.82
CA PHE A 208 -8.64 -17.35 6.13
C PHE A 208 -9.71 -16.65 6.99
N MET A 209 -10.99 -16.75 6.61
CA MET A 209 -12.11 -16.17 7.36
C MET A 209 -12.25 -16.76 8.78
N ASP A 210 -11.92 -18.03 8.99
CA ASP A 210 -11.86 -18.63 10.34
C ASP A 210 -10.80 -17.96 11.21
N GLY A 211 -9.62 -17.67 10.64
CA GLY A 211 -8.58 -16.84 11.25
C GLY A 211 -9.06 -15.47 11.67
N LEU A 212 -9.80 -14.79 10.81
CA LEU A 212 -10.37 -13.48 11.10
C LEU A 212 -11.41 -13.55 12.23
N THR A 213 -12.21 -14.62 12.26
CA THR A 213 -13.23 -14.86 13.30
C THR A 213 -12.61 -15.04 14.68
N ASP A 214 -11.45 -15.70 14.77
CA ASP A 214 -10.72 -15.85 16.03
C ASP A 214 -10.07 -14.53 16.49
N LEU A 215 -9.61 -13.71 15.54
CA LEU A 215 -8.83 -12.48 15.82
C LEU A 215 -9.71 -11.27 16.14
N ILE A 216 -10.57 -10.85 15.20
CA ILE A 216 -11.17 -9.52 15.15
C ILE A 216 -12.07 -9.20 16.36
N PRO A 217 -12.97 -10.11 16.82
CA PRO A 217 -13.86 -9.83 17.94
C PRO A 217 -13.13 -9.43 19.23
N GLN A 218 -11.88 -9.85 19.41
CA GLN A 218 -11.07 -9.53 20.60
C GLN A 218 -10.68 -8.04 20.70
N PHE A 219 -10.82 -7.30 19.59
CA PHE A 219 -10.35 -5.94 19.42
C PHE A 219 -11.43 -4.96 18.95
N ALA A 220 -12.65 -5.41 18.64
CA ALA A 220 -13.72 -4.60 18.05
C ALA A 220 -14.14 -3.36 18.88
N ASN A 221 -13.83 -3.33 20.17
CA ASN A 221 -14.09 -2.20 21.07
C ASN A 221 -12.85 -1.31 21.34
N HIS A 222 -11.68 -1.66 20.79
CA HIS A 222 -10.41 -1.01 21.08
C HIS A 222 -10.22 0.26 20.24
N LYS A 223 -10.53 1.42 20.81
CA LYS A 223 -10.57 2.72 20.10
C LYS A 223 -9.24 3.23 19.54
N ALA A 224 -8.11 2.70 20.01
CA ALA A 224 -6.81 3.02 19.41
C ALA A 224 -6.60 2.34 18.05
N ILE A 225 -7.45 1.39 17.64
CA ILE A 225 -7.37 0.81 16.30
C ILE A 225 -8.03 1.79 15.32
N LEU A 226 -7.33 2.07 14.23
CA LEU A 226 -7.82 2.89 13.13
C LEU A 226 -8.67 2.05 12.17
N SER A 227 -8.11 0.91 11.73
CA SER A 227 -8.70 0.10 10.67
C SER A 227 -8.09 -1.29 10.59
N TRP A 228 -8.87 -2.20 10.02
CA TRP A 228 -8.41 -3.50 9.50
C TRP A 228 -8.02 -3.37 8.03
N GLU A 229 -6.75 -3.58 7.70
CA GLU A 229 -6.29 -3.72 6.32
C GLU A 229 -6.31 -5.21 5.94
N ILE A 230 -7.09 -5.55 4.91
CA ILE A 230 -7.40 -6.94 4.54
C ILE A 230 -6.15 -7.76 4.23
N ALA A 231 -5.21 -7.20 3.47
CA ALA A 231 -3.94 -7.84 3.19
C ALA A 231 -2.88 -6.80 2.83
N ASN A 232 -1.62 -7.06 3.15
CA ASN A 232 -0.51 -6.31 2.58
C ASN A 232 -0.38 -6.71 1.11
N ASP A 233 -0.75 -5.78 0.21
CA ASP A 233 -0.48 -5.88 -1.23
C ASP A 233 -1.06 -7.11 -1.95
N PRO A 234 -2.37 -7.40 -1.78
CA PRO A 234 -3.03 -8.53 -2.44
C PRO A 234 -3.00 -8.37 -3.96
N ARG A 235 -2.43 -9.34 -4.66
CA ARG A 235 -2.33 -9.39 -6.12
C ARG A 235 -2.12 -10.83 -6.61
N CYS A 236 -2.29 -11.09 -7.90
CA CYS A 236 -2.17 -12.46 -8.42
C CYS A 236 -0.74 -13.01 -8.49
N ASN A 237 0.27 -12.16 -8.30
CA ASN A 237 1.66 -12.59 -8.27
C ASN A 237 2.08 -12.95 -6.85
N GLY A 238 2.69 -14.11 -6.65
CA GLY A 238 3.18 -14.59 -5.36
C GLY A 238 4.25 -15.67 -5.51
N THR A 239 4.61 -16.33 -4.42
CA THR A 239 5.79 -17.21 -4.37
C THR A 239 5.48 -18.61 -4.92
N LEU A 240 4.24 -19.07 -4.78
CA LEU A 240 3.75 -20.30 -5.41
C LEU A 240 3.31 -20.05 -6.85
N SER A 241 3.82 -20.86 -7.78
CA SER A 241 3.42 -20.81 -9.18
C SER A 241 3.18 -22.22 -9.72
N ASN A 242 1.97 -22.46 -10.23
CA ASN A 242 1.64 -23.65 -11.00
C ASN A 242 1.25 -23.25 -12.42
N PRO A 243 2.03 -23.62 -13.46
CA PRO A 243 1.73 -23.23 -14.83
C PRO A 243 0.38 -23.76 -15.33
N ASP A 244 -0.13 -24.87 -14.79
CA ASP A 244 -1.44 -25.43 -15.15
C ASP A 244 -2.61 -24.59 -14.60
N LEU A 245 -2.35 -23.76 -13.59
CA LEU A 245 -3.31 -22.86 -12.96
C LEU A 245 -3.07 -21.39 -13.35
N ALA A 246 -2.09 -21.14 -14.23
CA ALA A 246 -1.74 -19.79 -14.68
C ALA A 246 -2.95 -19.09 -15.33
N GLY A 247 -3.20 -17.85 -14.90
CA GLY A 247 -4.30 -17.03 -15.41
C GLY A 247 -5.67 -17.26 -14.76
N GLN A 248 -5.79 -18.14 -13.75
CA GLN A 248 -7.04 -18.29 -12.98
C GLN A 248 -7.29 -17.10 -12.04
N CYS A 249 -6.23 -16.52 -11.50
CA CYS A 249 -6.34 -15.28 -10.74
C CYS A 249 -6.41 -14.08 -11.70
N THR A 250 -7.46 -13.26 -11.53
CA THR A 250 -7.75 -12.10 -12.38
C THR A 250 -8.18 -10.90 -11.52
N THR A 251 -8.36 -9.74 -12.14
CA THR A 251 -8.97 -8.55 -11.50
C THR A 251 -10.34 -8.86 -10.89
N THR A 252 -11.14 -9.71 -11.55
CA THR A 252 -12.43 -10.19 -11.03
C THR A 252 -12.24 -11.01 -9.75
N SER A 253 -11.30 -11.97 -9.77
CA SER A 253 -11.05 -12.86 -8.63
C SER A 253 -10.67 -12.06 -7.38
N VAL A 254 -9.69 -11.16 -7.51
CA VAL A 254 -9.23 -10.32 -6.39
C VAL A 254 -10.32 -9.35 -5.92
N THR A 255 -11.13 -8.79 -6.83
CA THR A 255 -12.20 -7.84 -6.47
C THR A 255 -13.34 -8.52 -5.71
N LEU A 256 -13.79 -9.69 -6.16
CA LEU A 256 -14.84 -10.45 -5.47
C LEU A 256 -14.33 -10.99 -4.13
N TRP A 257 -13.06 -11.41 -4.06
CA TRP A 257 -12.42 -11.78 -2.80
C TRP A 257 -12.42 -10.61 -1.80
N HIS A 258 -12.05 -9.40 -2.21
CA HIS A 258 -12.15 -8.22 -1.33
C HIS A 258 -13.58 -7.95 -0.87
N GLN A 259 -14.58 -8.14 -1.72
CA GLN A 259 -15.98 -7.97 -1.33
C GLN A 259 -16.39 -8.99 -0.26
N GLN A 260 -16.02 -10.26 -0.43
CA GLN A 260 -16.32 -11.32 0.52
C GLN A 260 -15.62 -11.08 1.86
N ILE A 261 -14.32 -10.82 1.85
CA ILE A 261 -13.54 -10.62 3.08
C ILE A 261 -13.95 -9.33 3.80
N SER A 262 -14.14 -8.22 3.09
CA SER A 262 -14.57 -6.96 3.74
C SER A 262 -15.96 -7.08 4.38
N ALA A 263 -16.87 -7.85 3.79
CA ALA A 263 -18.17 -8.16 4.40
C ALA A 263 -18.03 -9.02 5.67
N HIS A 264 -17.15 -10.02 5.64
CA HIS A 264 -16.84 -10.84 6.82
C HIS A 264 -16.24 -10.00 7.95
N VAL A 265 -15.23 -9.19 7.66
CA VAL A 265 -14.62 -8.26 8.63
C VAL A 265 -15.67 -7.35 9.25
N LYS A 266 -16.55 -6.74 8.45
CA LYS A 266 -17.62 -5.86 8.96
C LYS A 266 -18.67 -6.59 9.79
N SER A 267 -18.88 -7.89 9.57
CA SER A 267 -19.77 -8.70 10.41
C SER A 267 -19.18 -8.97 11.80
N LEU A 268 -17.85 -9.03 11.91
CA LEU A 268 -17.12 -9.24 13.16
C LEU A 268 -16.87 -7.91 13.91
N ASP A 269 -16.68 -6.82 13.17
CA ASP A 269 -16.42 -5.49 13.69
C ASP A 269 -17.11 -4.40 12.84
N PRO A 270 -18.27 -3.90 13.30
CA PRO A 270 -18.98 -2.85 12.59
C PRO A 270 -18.36 -1.45 12.81
N ASN A 271 -17.47 -1.27 13.78
CA ASN A 271 -16.99 0.04 14.23
C ASN A 271 -15.78 0.54 13.43
N HIS A 272 -14.75 -0.30 13.28
CA HIS A 272 -13.49 0.11 12.67
C HIS A 272 -13.57 0.20 11.15
N LEU A 273 -12.73 1.06 10.56
CA LEU A 273 -12.61 1.15 9.10
C LEU A 273 -12.01 -0.12 8.51
N VAL A 274 -12.27 -0.37 7.23
CA VAL A 274 -11.69 -1.51 6.49
C VAL A 274 -10.96 -1.00 5.26
N ALA A 275 -9.75 -1.47 5.02
CA ALA A 275 -8.90 -1.09 3.89
C ALA A 275 -8.60 -2.30 3.02
N SER A 276 -8.42 -2.11 1.71
CA SER A 276 -8.00 -3.20 0.82
C SER A 276 -6.55 -3.61 1.09
N GLY A 277 -5.66 -2.62 1.25
CA GLY A 277 -4.21 -2.83 1.29
C GLY A 277 -3.59 -3.09 -0.08
N SER A 278 -4.38 -2.96 -1.15
CA SER A 278 -3.90 -3.01 -2.53
C SER A 278 -2.90 -1.88 -2.82
N GLN A 279 -1.95 -2.12 -3.72
CA GLN A 279 -0.95 -1.12 -4.13
C GLN A 279 -1.49 0.05 -4.96
N GLY A 280 -2.76 0.01 -5.36
CA GLY A 280 -3.37 1.04 -6.20
C GLY A 280 -3.34 0.72 -7.70
N PHE A 281 -2.83 -0.46 -8.11
CA PHE A 281 -2.90 -0.91 -9.51
C PHE A 281 -4.32 -0.86 -10.05
N MET A 282 -4.41 -0.51 -11.33
CA MET A 282 -5.67 -0.29 -12.01
C MET A 282 -5.82 -1.25 -13.18
N CYS A 283 -7.06 -1.44 -13.61
CA CYS A 283 -7.33 -1.91 -14.96
C CYS A 283 -8.13 -0.88 -15.77
N GLN A 284 -7.44 -0.23 -16.71
CA GLN A 284 -7.94 0.87 -17.56
C GLN A 284 -7.86 0.53 -19.05
N VAL A 285 -8.23 -0.69 -19.46
CA VAL A 285 -8.06 -1.17 -20.85
C VAL A 285 -9.35 -1.00 -21.67
N PRO A 286 -9.28 -0.65 -22.98
CA PRO A 286 -10.38 -0.86 -23.92
C PRO A 286 -10.26 -2.20 -24.69
N SER A 287 -11.36 -2.92 -24.70
CA SER A 287 -11.82 -3.97 -25.65
C SER A 287 -11.08 -5.29 -25.85
N THR A 288 -9.84 -5.52 -25.39
CA THR A 288 -9.19 -6.86 -25.54
C THR A 288 -8.93 -7.61 -24.24
N THR A 289 -8.79 -6.90 -23.12
CA THR A 289 -8.82 -7.46 -21.76
C THR A 289 -10.13 -7.03 -21.10
N VAL A 290 -10.96 -7.99 -20.69
CA VAL A 290 -12.20 -7.69 -19.98
C VAL A 290 -11.86 -7.41 -18.52
N CYS A 291 -12.04 -6.15 -18.09
CA CYS A 291 -12.01 -5.77 -16.69
C CYS A 291 -13.41 -5.31 -16.29
N PRO A 292 -14.29 -6.26 -15.90
CA PRO A 292 -15.63 -5.91 -15.46
C PRO A 292 -15.54 -5.01 -14.23
N LYS A 293 -16.42 -4.00 -14.17
CA LYS A 293 -16.63 -3.21 -12.96
C LYS A 293 -17.90 -3.71 -12.29
N PHE A 294 -17.77 -4.34 -11.14
CA PHE A 294 -18.89 -4.88 -10.38
C PHE A 294 -19.47 -3.86 -9.41
N PHE A 295 -18.63 -2.99 -8.86
CA PHE A 295 -18.99 -2.05 -7.80
C PHE A 295 -18.92 -0.60 -8.27
N PHE A 296 -17.99 -0.29 -9.18
CA PHE A 296 -17.88 1.04 -9.76
C PHE A 296 -18.80 1.19 -10.96
N THR A 297 -19.79 2.08 -10.84
CA THR A 297 -20.54 2.58 -11.99
C THR A 297 -20.21 4.05 -12.19
N GLN A 298 -19.78 4.40 -13.39
CA GLN A 298 -19.60 5.82 -13.72
C GLN A 298 -20.99 6.45 -13.81
N ALA A 299 -21.36 7.27 -12.84
CA ALA A 299 -22.58 8.07 -12.95
C ALA A 299 -22.55 8.90 -14.25
N PRO A 300 -23.66 9.01 -15.00
CA PRO A 300 -23.73 9.93 -16.13
C PRO A 300 -23.35 11.32 -15.65
N ALA A 301 -22.48 12.01 -16.37
CA ALA A 301 -22.12 13.38 -16.01
C ALA A 301 -23.41 14.23 -15.92
N PRO A 302 -23.67 14.95 -14.81
CA PRO A 302 -24.72 15.96 -14.82
C PRO A 302 -24.41 16.96 -15.93
N VAL A 303 -25.42 17.28 -16.76
CA VAL A 303 -25.30 18.04 -18.03
C VAL A 303 -24.92 19.51 -17.81
N THR A 304 -24.66 19.95 -16.58
CA THR A 304 -24.15 21.28 -16.31
C THR A 304 -22.64 21.31 -16.53
N SER A 305 -22.20 22.07 -17.54
CA SER A 305 -20.78 22.31 -17.81
C SER A 305 -20.06 22.73 -16.53
N PRO A 306 -18.91 22.13 -16.18
CA PRO A 306 -18.11 22.61 -15.07
C PRO A 306 -17.72 24.06 -15.32
N ALA A 307 -17.69 24.88 -14.26
CA ALA A 307 -17.07 26.20 -14.31
C ALA A 307 -15.65 26.10 -14.92
N PRO A 308 -15.17 27.12 -15.67
CA PRO A 308 -13.84 27.09 -16.27
C PRO A 308 -12.79 26.92 -15.17
N GLY A 309 -12.07 25.79 -15.18
CA GLY A 309 -10.98 25.50 -14.23
C GLY A 309 -11.03 24.11 -13.56
N LEU A 310 -12.21 23.48 -13.46
CA LEU A 310 -12.38 22.17 -12.80
C LEU A 310 -12.91 21.11 -13.77
N ARG A 311 -12.19 20.82 -14.86
CA ARG A 311 -12.53 19.68 -15.71
C ARG A 311 -12.11 18.39 -15.00
N ARG A 312 -13.09 17.58 -14.55
CA ARG A 312 -12.88 16.17 -14.20
C ARG A 312 -12.25 15.49 -15.42
N ARG A 313 -10.95 15.20 -15.37
CA ARG A 313 -10.30 14.38 -16.40
C ARG A 313 -10.78 12.95 -16.22
N SER A 314 -11.35 12.36 -17.26
CA SER A 314 -11.66 10.93 -17.26
C SER A 314 -10.34 10.16 -17.19
N LEU A 315 -10.26 9.12 -16.36
CA LEU A 315 -9.14 8.18 -16.37
C LEU A 315 -9.46 7.10 -17.41
N THR A 316 -9.12 7.37 -18.66
CA THR A 316 -9.25 6.39 -19.77
C THR A 316 -7.88 6.14 -20.37
N GLU A 317 -7.67 4.99 -21.02
CA GLU A 317 -6.43 4.73 -21.76
C GLU A 317 -6.02 5.90 -22.66
N LYS A 318 -6.95 6.37 -23.49
CA LYS A 318 -6.72 7.47 -24.43
C LYS A 318 -6.25 8.74 -23.71
N SER A 319 -6.87 9.08 -22.59
CA SER A 319 -6.48 10.26 -21.81
C SER A 319 -5.10 10.13 -21.16
N ILE A 320 -4.76 8.95 -20.64
CA ILE A 320 -3.47 8.68 -20.00
C ILE A 320 -2.35 8.74 -21.05
N ILE A 321 -2.54 8.08 -22.19
CA ILE A 321 -1.59 8.10 -23.30
C ILE A 321 -1.42 9.52 -23.85
N ALA A 322 -2.50 10.28 -23.97
CA ALA A 322 -2.44 11.67 -24.44
C ALA A 322 -1.64 12.57 -23.48
N GLU A 323 -1.86 12.44 -22.16
CA GLU A 323 -1.14 13.17 -21.12
C GLU A 323 0.37 12.88 -21.15
N ARG A 324 0.73 11.59 -21.24
CA ARG A 324 2.13 11.15 -21.34
C ARG A 324 2.82 11.73 -22.57
N ASN A 325 2.16 11.66 -23.74
CA ASN A 325 2.67 12.26 -24.97
C ASN A 325 2.85 13.77 -24.87
N ALA A 326 1.91 14.48 -24.23
CA ALA A 326 2.01 15.92 -24.03
C ALA A 326 3.20 16.29 -23.12
N ARG A 327 3.43 15.51 -22.06
CA ARG A 327 4.58 15.70 -21.17
C ARG A 327 5.90 15.51 -21.88
N TRP A 328 6.09 14.40 -22.61
CA TRP A 328 7.33 14.16 -23.36
C TRP A 328 7.64 15.29 -24.33
N LYS A 329 6.62 15.87 -24.98
CA LYS A 329 6.80 17.06 -25.82
C LYS A 329 7.28 18.27 -25.03
N ARG A 330 6.71 18.51 -23.84
CA ARG A 330 7.14 19.60 -22.95
C ARG A 330 8.58 19.40 -22.47
N THR A 331 8.94 18.20 -22.03
CA THR A 331 10.31 17.87 -21.59
C THR A 331 11.32 18.07 -22.71
N ALA A 332 11.03 17.53 -23.90
CA ALA A 332 11.90 17.67 -25.06
C ALA A 332 12.07 19.13 -25.49
N ALA A 333 11.01 19.95 -25.41
CA ALA A 333 11.08 21.38 -25.71
C ALA A 333 11.94 22.13 -24.67
N ALA A 334 11.77 21.85 -23.38
CA ALA A 334 12.56 22.46 -22.31
C ALA A 334 14.06 22.09 -22.42
N ALA A 335 14.37 20.81 -22.69
CA ALA A 335 15.74 20.36 -22.90
C ALA A 335 16.39 21.07 -24.10
N LYS A 336 15.65 21.23 -25.20
CA LYS A 336 16.12 22.00 -26.36
C LYS A 336 16.39 23.46 -26.00
N GLN A 337 15.49 24.11 -25.27
CA GLN A 337 15.67 25.51 -24.86
C GLN A 337 16.90 25.69 -23.95
N GLN A 338 17.13 24.76 -23.01
CA GLN A 338 18.33 24.78 -22.17
C GLN A 338 19.61 24.64 -23.00
N GLN A 339 19.59 23.77 -24.01
CA GLN A 339 20.71 23.60 -24.94
C GLN A 339 20.95 24.87 -25.76
N ASP A 340 19.91 25.48 -26.32
CA ASP A 340 19.99 26.71 -27.10
C ASP A 340 20.55 27.86 -26.23
N ASN A 341 20.07 27.99 -24.99
CA ASN A 341 20.58 28.97 -24.01
C ASN A 341 22.05 28.72 -23.65
N ALA A 342 22.49 27.47 -23.50
CA ALA A 342 23.88 27.13 -23.20
C ALA A 342 24.81 27.44 -24.39
N VAL A 343 24.36 27.19 -25.62
CA VAL A 343 25.07 27.56 -26.85
C VAL A 343 25.18 29.08 -26.96
N GLU A 344 24.10 29.81 -26.67
CA GLU A 344 24.09 31.29 -26.68
C GLU A 344 25.04 31.88 -25.63
N LYS A 345 25.05 31.35 -24.40
CA LYS A 345 26.01 31.76 -23.34
C LYS A 345 27.46 31.52 -23.78
N ARG A 346 27.76 30.37 -24.40
CA ARG A 346 29.09 30.06 -24.96
C ARG A 346 29.46 31.00 -26.12
N ALA A 347 28.51 31.30 -27.01
CA ALA A 347 28.72 32.20 -28.15
C ALA A 347 28.96 33.66 -27.71
N ARG A 348 28.36 34.08 -26.60
CA ARG A 348 28.56 35.42 -26.01
C ARG A 348 29.84 35.56 -25.16
N GLY A 349 30.65 34.51 -25.05
CA GLY A 349 31.89 34.54 -24.26
C GLY A 349 31.67 34.77 -22.76
N VAL A 350 30.47 34.51 -22.25
CA VAL A 350 30.14 34.62 -20.83
C VAL A 350 30.69 33.36 -20.14
N PHE A 351 31.97 33.42 -19.75
CA PHE A 351 32.54 32.48 -18.80
C PHE A 351 32.20 32.98 -17.40
N ASP A 352 31.51 32.18 -16.59
CA ASP A 352 31.30 32.47 -15.17
C ASP A 352 32.68 32.52 -14.49
N ARG A 353 33.20 33.75 -14.30
CA ARG A 353 34.57 34.02 -13.83
C ARG A 353 34.74 33.81 -12.32
N TRP A 354 33.78 33.20 -11.62
CA TRP A 354 33.83 33.02 -10.17
C TRP A 354 33.22 31.69 -9.73
N VAL A 355 33.89 30.59 -10.07
CA VAL A 355 33.77 29.34 -9.29
C VAL A 355 35.18 28.79 -9.07
N PRO A 356 35.71 28.79 -7.83
CA PRO A 356 37.01 28.18 -7.54
C PRO A 356 36.98 26.69 -7.89
N ARG A 357 37.95 26.23 -8.69
CA ARG A 357 38.14 24.82 -9.12
C ARG A 357 38.42 23.82 -7.99
N SER A 358 38.34 24.22 -6.72
CA SER A 358 38.72 23.40 -5.56
C SER A 358 37.55 22.85 -4.75
N LEU A 359 36.29 23.05 -5.16
CA LEU A 359 35.10 22.58 -4.44
C LEU A 359 34.30 21.47 -5.12
N PHE A 360 34.68 21.10 -6.35
CA PHE A 360 34.17 19.91 -7.01
C PHE A 360 35.35 18.94 -7.20
N GLY A 361 35.29 17.81 -6.48
CA GLY A 361 36.09 16.65 -6.83
C GLY A 361 35.88 16.31 -8.31
N ARG A 362 36.90 15.73 -8.95
CA ARG A 362 36.91 15.34 -10.37
C ARG A 362 35.71 14.45 -10.74
N GLU A 363 34.55 15.03 -10.99
CA GLU A 363 33.62 14.51 -11.98
C GLU A 363 33.91 15.31 -13.25
N ALA A 364 34.52 14.61 -14.21
CA ALA A 364 34.65 15.13 -15.56
C ALA A 364 33.27 15.60 -16.00
N ALA A 365 33.18 16.85 -16.47
CA ALA A 365 32.01 17.35 -17.17
C ALA A 365 31.67 16.32 -18.26
N ALA A 366 30.63 15.52 -18.02
CA ALA A 366 30.14 14.58 -19.01
C ALA A 366 29.73 15.42 -20.22
N ASP A 367 30.29 15.11 -21.39
CA ASP A 367 29.85 15.68 -22.64
C ASP A 367 28.31 15.54 -22.73
N PRO A 368 27.58 16.55 -23.21
CA PRO A 368 26.14 16.45 -23.38
C PRO A 368 25.85 15.28 -24.31
N VAL A 369 25.20 14.24 -23.76
CA VAL A 369 24.76 13.07 -24.52
C VAL A 369 23.91 13.57 -25.69
N PRO A 370 24.27 13.28 -26.96
CA PRO A 370 23.43 13.68 -28.08
C PRO A 370 22.06 13.03 -27.92
N VAL A 371 21.00 13.84 -27.94
CA VAL A 371 19.61 13.37 -27.95
C VAL A 371 19.36 12.62 -29.26
N GLN A 372 19.73 11.35 -29.27
CA GLN A 372 19.31 10.41 -30.31
C GLN A 372 17.83 10.16 -30.07
N VAL A 373 16.98 10.86 -30.82
CA VAL A 373 15.54 10.62 -30.86
C VAL A 373 15.33 9.22 -31.45
N LYS A 374 15.45 8.18 -30.62
CA LYS A 374 15.08 6.81 -30.96
C LYS A 374 13.60 6.84 -31.38
N LYS A 375 13.27 6.06 -32.42
CA LYS A 375 11.92 5.87 -32.97
C LYS A 375 10.88 5.83 -31.85
N ARG A 376 9.80 6.60 -32.04
CA ARG A 376 8.60 6.70 -31.18
C ARG A 376 8.17 5.29 -30.73
N GLN A 377 8.52 4.86 -29.52
CA GLN A 377 7.89 3.67 -28.92
C GLN A 377 6.40 3.99 -28.74
N SER A 378 5.50 3.06 -29.10
CA SER A 378 4.09 3.27 -28.80
C SER A 378 3.91 3.28 -27.30
N MET A 379 3.43 4.40 -26.74
CA MET A 379 3.08 4.46 -25.32
C MET A 379 1.94 3.49 -25.06
N THR A 380 2.19 2.49 -24.23
CA THR A 380 1.15 1.61 -23.67
C THR A 380 0.79 2.07 -22.26
N LEU A 381 -0.29 1.54 -21.69
CA LEU A 381 -0.66 1.77 -20.29
C LEU A 381 0.43 1.31 -19.33
N GLY A 382 0.96 0.11 -19.58
CA GLY A 382 1.94 -0.57 -18.74
C GLY A 382 1.30 -1.35 -17.58
N PRO A 383 2.09 -2.21 -16.91
CA PRO A 383 1.59 -3.18 -15.93
C PRO A 383 0.80 -2.59 -14.76
N SER A 384 1.11 -1.37 -14.35
CA SER A 384 0.44 -0.68 -13.24
C SER A 384 -1.00 -0.26 -13.55
N MET A 385 -1.40 -0.23 -14.83
CA MET A 385 -2.67 0.33 -15.30
C MET A 385 -3.47 -0.61 -16.21
N ASP A 386 -2.91 -1.77 -16.59
CA ASP A 386 -3.52 -2.71 -17.54
C ASP A 386 -4.18 -3.94 -16.89
N GLY A 387 -4.15 -4.02 -15.55
CA GLY A 387 -4.71 -5.14 -14.79
C GLY A 387 -3.84 -6.40 -14.75
N SER A 388 -2.61 -6.37 -15.27
CA SER A 388 -1.70 -7.54 -15.29
C SER A 388 -1.33 -8.07 -13.91
N PHE A 389 -1.39 -7.25 -12.86
CA PHE A 389 -1.24 -7.70 -11.47
C PHE A 389 -2.51 -8.37 -10.90
N GLY A 390 -3.60 -8.44 -11.68
CA GLY A 390 -4.89 -8.93 -11.23
C GLY A 390 -5.57 -8.02 -10.22
N VAL A 391 -5.23 -6.73 -10.21
CA VAL A 391 -5.77 -5.75 -9.26
C VAL A 391 -6.42 -4.60 -10.04
N ASP A 392 -7.60 -4.20 -9.58
CA ASP A 392 -8.32 -3.04 -10.10
C ASP A 392 -8.85 -2.19 -8.95
N SER A 393 -7.99 -1.30 -8.45
CA SER A 393 -8.24 -0.54 -7.24
C SER A 393 -9.39 0.46 -7.37
N LEU A 394 -9.80 0.80 -8.59
CA LEU A 394 -11.02 1.59 -8.83
C LEU A 394 -12.27 0.80 -8.44
N ASP A 395 -12.36 -0.47 -8.83
CA ASP A 395 -13.53 -1.31 -8.55
C ASP A 395 -13.51 -1.83 -7.10
N ILE A 396 -12.33 -2.26 -6.61
CA ILE A 396 -12.14 -2.63 -5.20
C ILE A 396 -12.50 -1.46 -4.28
N GLY A 397 -12.05 -0.25 -4.62
CA GLY A 397 -12.36 0.96 -3.87
C GLY A 397 -13.85 1.30 -3.84
N ALA A 398 -14.63 0.87 -4.84
CA ALA A 398 -16.07 1.10 -4.89
C ALA A 398 -16.88 0.10 -4.04
N ILE A 399 -16.27 -0.97 -3.54
CA ILE A 399 -16.93 -1.93 -2.63
C ILE A 399 -17.43 -1.17 -1.38
N PRO A 400 -18.72 -1.29 -1.00
CA PRO A 400 -19.30 -0.52 0.11
C PRO A 400 -18.56 -0.65 1.44
N ASN A 401 -18.08 -1.85 1.77
CA ASN A 401 -17.39 -2.12 3.04
C ASN A 401 -15.93 -1.64 3.07
N ILE A 402 -15.31 -1.37 1.92
CA ILE A 402 -13.98 -0.76 1.85
C ILE A 402 -14.13 0.73 2.15
N SER A 403 -13.50 1.20 3.23
CA SER A 403 -13.67 2.55 3.74
C SER A 403 -12.80 3.59 3.04
N TYR A 404 -11.63 3.19 2.55
CA TYR A 404 -10.68 4.08 1.88
C TYR A 404 -9.78 3.32 0.88
N LEU A 405 -9.21 4.06 -0.06
CA LEU A 405 -8.25 3.55 -1.03
C LEU A 405 -6.86 3.48 -0.42
N THR A 406 -6.11 2.43 -0.74
CA THR A 406 -4.69 2.31 -0.44
C THR A 406 -3.87 2.38 -1.71
N THR A 407 -2.64 2.86 -1.61
CA THR A 407 -1.67 2.80 -2.68
C THR A 407 -0.25 2.68 -2.15
N GLN A 408 0.66 2.11 -2.93
CA GLN A 408 2.08 2.11 -2.63
C GLN A 408 2.92 2.58 -3.83
N PHE A 409 4.16 2.99 -3.58
CA PHE A 409 5.09 3.44 -4.62
C PHE A 409 6.52 2.88 -4.41
N PHE A 410 6.83 1.78 -5.10
CA PHE A 410 8.14 1.12 -5.05
C PHE A 410 8.76 1.06 -6.46
N PRO A 411 9.39 2.16 -6.93
CA PRO A 411 9.96 2.26 -8.27
C PRO A 411 11.11 1.29 -8.53
N ASP A 412 11.77 0.77 -7.49
CA ASP A 412 12.80 -0.28 -7.66
C ASP A 412 12.20 -1.64 -8.02
N GLN A 413 10.89 -1.84 -7.82
CA GLN A 413 10.23 -3.14 -7.97
C GLN A 413 9.08 -3.15 -8.98
N ASN A 414 8.51 -1.99 -9.33
CA ASN A 414 7.35 -1.90 -10.22
C ASN A 414 7.49 -0.79 -11.27
N VAL A 415 6.97 -1.03 -12.49
CA VAL A 415 6.89 -0.02 -13.56
C VAL A 415 5.57 0.77 -13.45
N TYR A 416 5.69 2.06 -13.15
CA TYR A 416 4.55 2.98 -13.12
C TYR A 416 4.32 3.71 -14.45
N GLU A 417 5.39 4.02 -15.16
CA GLU A 417 5.34 4.60 -16.50
C GLU A 417 6.62 4.30 -17.30
N PRO A 418 6.56 4.35 -18.64
CA PRO A 418 7.77 4.27 -19.47
C PRO A 418 8.72 5.46 -19.17
N PRO A 419 10.02 5.23 -19.00
CA PRO A 419 10.97 6.30 -18.69
C PRO A 419 11.10 7.28 -19.86
N ASP A 420 11.22 8.57 -19.55
CA ASP A 420 11.61 9.60 -20.51
C ASP A 420 13.14 9.60 -20.62
N PRO A 421 13.72 9.24 -21.79
CA PRO A 421 15.16 9.15 -21.95
C PRO A 421 15.88 10.51 -21.90
N SER A 422 15.14 11.62 -21.91
CA SER A 422 15.70 12.96 -21.74
C SER A 422 15.87 13.39 -20.28
N LEU A 423 15.41 12.56 -19.32
CA LEU A 423 15.48 12.85 -17.89
C LEU A 423 16.50 11.96 -17.18
N SER A 424 17.04 12.46 -16.07
CA SER A 424 17.82 11.65 -15.13
C SER A 424 16.94 10.54 -14.50
N SER A 425 17.59 9.52 -13.94
CA SER A 425 16.89 8.42 -13.24
C SER A 425 16.01 8.94 -12.10
N LEU A 426 16.55 9.85 -11.26
CA LEU A 426 15.82 10.48 -10.17
C LEU A 426 14.60 11.27 -10.66
N ASN A 427 14.75 12.06 -11.72
CA ASN A 427 13.65 12.86 -12.27
C ASN A 427 12.56 11.97 -12.88
N ASN A 428 12.94 10.85 -13.50
CA ASN A 428 11.97 9.83 -13.93
C ASN A 428 11.20 9.25 -12.72
N THR A 429 11.89 8.92 -11.63
CA THR A 429 11.24 8.42 -10.40
C THR A 429 10.26 9.43 -9.81
N ILE A 430 10.66 10.70 -9.69
CA ILE A 430 9.80 11.77 -9.15
C ILE A 430 8.59 11.99 -10.05
N ASN A 431 8.79 12.04 -11.38
CA ASN A 431 7.68 12.19 -12.33
C ASN A 431 6.70 11.03 -12.26
N ALA A 432 7.20 9.79 -12.15
CA ALA A 432 6.38 8.60 -11.98
C ALA A 432 5.53 8.69 -10.71
N ALA A 433 6.10 9.14 -9.58
CA ALA A 433 5.37 9.34 -8.33
C ALA A 433 4.25 10.38 -8.49
N ILE A 434 4.55 11.54 -9.07
CA ILE A 434 3.56 12.60 -9.30
C ILE A 434 2.39 12.09 -10.16
N GLN A 435 2.67 11.32 -11.21
CA GLN A 435 1.63 10.76 -12.07
C GLN A 435 0.81 9.69 -11.39
N TRP A 436 1.50 8.80 -10.69
CA TRP A 436 0.86 7.76 -9.93
C TRP A 436 -0.11 8.36 -8.90
N PHE A 437 0.34 9.32 -8.10
CA PHE A 437 -0.50 9.94 -7.08
C PHE A 437 -1.62 10.80 -7.67
N SER A 438 -1.40 11.47 -8.80
CA SER A 438 -2.48 12.16 -9.52
C SER A 438 -3.57 11.19 -9.99
N ALA A 439 -3.20 9.99 -10.44
CA ALA A 439 -4.17 8.96 -10.83
C ALA A 439 -4.94 8.45 -9.61
N GLN A 440 -4.25 8.12 -8.51
CA GLN A 440 -4.89 7.66 -7.26
C GLN A 440 -5.84 8.70 -6.67
N ALA A 441 -5.45 9.98 -6.67
CA ALA A 441 -6.32 11.08 -6.23
C ALA A 441 -7.55 11.25 -7.14
N ALA A 442 -7.42 10.99 -8.43
CA ALA A 442 -8.56 11.00 -9.35
C ALA A 442 -9.53 9.85 -9.06
N ILE A 443 -9.04 8.65 -8.75
CA ILE A 443 -9.87 7.51 -8.31
C ILE A 443 -10.59 7.86 -7.00
N SER A 444 -9.87 8.41 -6.01
CA SER A 444 -10.43 8.85 -4.72
C SER A 444 -11.64 9.76 -4.91
N ARG A 445 -11.56 10.73 -5.83
CA ARG A 445 -12.70 11.60 -6.20
C ARG A 445 -13.81 10.89 -6.97
N MET A 446 -13.50 9.83 -7.72
CA MET A 446 -14.49 9.05 -8.45
C MET A 446 -15.31 8.14 -7.54
N VAL A 447 -14.68 7.53 -6.53
CA VAL A 447 -15.36 6.65 -5.55
C VAL A 447 -15.81 7.38 -4.28
N ASP A 448 -15.48 8.66 -4.15
CA ASP A 448 -15.75 9.53 -2.99
C ASP A 448 -15.26 8.93 -1.66
N LYS A 449 -14.00 8.49 -1.63
CA LYS A 449 -13.33 7.91 -0.45
C LYS A 449 -11.90 8.44 -0.28
N PRO A 450 -11.38 8.50 0.95
CA PRO A 450 -10.01 8.96 1.19
C PRO A 450 -8.99 8.07 0.49
N VAL A 451 -7.80 8.60 0.21
CA VAL A 451 -6.65 7.83 -0.26
C VAL A 451 -5.50 7.89 0.74
N PHE A 452 -4.90 6.73 0.97
CA PHE A 452 -3.81 6.50 1.91
C PHE A 452 -2.62 5.87 1.16
N LEU A 453 -1.47 6.57 1.15
CA LEU A 453 -0.18 6.00 0.74
C LEU A 453 0.34 5.08 1.85
N THR A 454 0.10 3.77 1.74
CA THR A 454 0.42 2.78 2.78
C THR A 454 1.89 2.34 2.78
N GLY A 455 2.64 2.65 1.71
CA GLY A 455 4.08 2.40 1.65
C GLY A 455 4.73 3.00 0.41
N PHE A 456 5.97 3.41 0.53
CA PHE A 456 6.82 3.75 -0.61
C PHE A 456 8.27 3.54 -0.19
N GLY A 457 9.17 3.42 -1.16
CA GLY A 457 10.58 3.29 -0.83
C GLY A 457 11.48 3.37 -2.04
N LEU A 458 12.70 3.83 -1.80
CA LEU A 458 13.80 3.83 -2.77
C LEU A 458 15.02 3.25 -2.06
N VAL A 459 15.67 2.24 -2.62
CA VAL A 459 16.77 1.59 -1.91
C VAL A 459 18.03 2.45 -1.91
N SER A 460 18.58 2.70 -0.73
CA SER A 460 19.86 3.37 -0.56
C SER A 460 21.04 2.40 -0.68
N LEU A 461 22.25 2.94 -0.83
CA LEU A 461 23.50 2.16 -0.78
C LEU A 461 23.65 1.39 0.52
N ASP A 462 23.26 1.98 1.65
CA ASP A 462 23.34 1.34 2.97
C ASP A 462 22.32 0.22 3.16
N ASN A 463 21.17 0.34 2.49
CA ASN A 463 20.12 -0.66 2.55
C ASN A 463 20.27 -1.76 1.48
N ALA A 464 21.02 -1.51 0.40
CA ALA A 464 21.20 -2.46 -0.69
C ALA A 464 21.68 -3.87 -0.26
N PRO A 465 22.58 -4.03 0.73
CA PRO A 465 22.99 -5.34 1.22
C PRO A 465 21.89 -6.15 1.92
N PHE A 466 20.77 -5.53 2.28
CA PHE A 466 19.66 -6.17 3.01
C PHE A 466 18.40 -6.34 2.16
N PHE A 467 18.42 -5.83 0.93
CA PHE A 467 17.22 -5.80 0.11
C PHE A 467 16.80 -7.16 -0.42
N ILE A 468 15.55 -7.50 -0.14
CA ILE A 468 14.86 -8.66 -0.69
C ILE A 468 13.64 -8.16 -1.47
N PRO A 469 13.53 -8.46 -2.77
CA PRO A 469 12.32 -8.17 -3.52
C PRO A 469 11.09 -8.84 -2.90
N PHE A 470 9.92 -8.25 -3.06
CA PHE A 470 8.69 -8.73 -2.40
C PHE A 470 8.39 -10.21 -2.64
N ASN A 471 8.63 -10.72 -3.86
CA ASN A 471 8.46 -12.13 -4.22
C ASN A 471 9.78 -12.94 -4.22
N GLY A 472 10.80 -12.45 -3.52
CA GLY A 472 12.14 -13.00 -3.52
C GLY A 472 12.52 -13.65 -2.19
N THR A 473 13.48 -14.56 -2.26
CA THR A 473 14.19 -15.14 -1.09
C THR A 473 15.71 -14.95 -1.22
N SER A 474 16.15 -14.05 -2.09
CA SER A 474 17.56 -13.81 -2.40
C SER A 474 17.86 -12.32 -2.41
N LEU A 475 18.98 -11.93 -1.81
CA LEU A 475 19.48 -10.55 -1.86
C LEU A 475 19.83 -10.23 -3.29
N THR A 476 19.04 -9.36 -3.90
CA THR A 476 19.17 -9.03 -5.31
C THR A 476 19.15 -7.53 -5.48
N PHE A 477 20.35 -6.95 -5.47
CA PHE A 477 20.61 -5.72 -6.23
C PHE A 477 21.65 -6.07 -7.30
N PRO A 478 21.28 -6.05 -8.60
CA PRO A 478 22.23 -6.37 -9.64
C PRO A 478 23.38 -5.35 -9.62
N ASN A 479 24.62 -5.85 -9.67
CA ASN A 479 25.72 -5.05 -10.22
C ASN A 479 25.26 -4.51 -11.57
N ALA A 480 25.39 -3.20 -11.79
CA ALA A 480 24.87 -2.45 -12.94
C ALA A 480 25.35 -2.95 -14.34
N SER A 481 26.13 -4.02 -14.42
CA SER A 481 26.84 -4.50 -15.61
C SER A 481 26.21 -5.71 -16.31
N ALA A 482 25.16 -6.34 -15.76
CA ALA A 482 24.49 -7.48 -16.38
C ALA A 482 23.02 -7.13 -16.71
N ILE A 483 22.80 -6.42 -17.82
CA ILE A 483 21.48 -6.02 -18.32
C ILE A 483 21.04 -7.01 -19.42
N PRO A 484 20.05 -7.90 -19.20
CA PRO A 484 19.46 -8.68 -20.28
C PRO A 484 18.47 -7.80 -21.08
N THR A 485 18.58 -7.79 -22.40
CA THR A 485 17.82 -6.93 -23.32
C THR A 485 16.44 -7.48 -23.74
N THR A 486 15.82 -8.36 -22.93
CA THR A 486 14.53 -8.99 -23.26
C THR A 486 13.48 -8.70 -22.19
N PRO A 487 12.22 -8.35 -22.58
CA PRO A 487 11.12 -8.21 -21.62
C PRO A 487 10.84 -9.58 -20.99
N ILE A 488 11.15 -9.71 -19.71
CA ILE A 488 10.74 -10.87 -18.91
C ILE A 488 9.32 -10.57 -18.42
N GLY A 489 8.43 -11.57 -18.49
CA GLY A 489 7.02 -11.45 -18.07
C GLY A 489 6.85 -11.11 -16.59
N PRO A 490 5.63 -11.26 -16.02
CA PRO A 490 5.26 -10.78 -14.69
C PRO A 490 5.93 -11.51 -13.50
N GLN A 491 7.00 -12.26 -13.75
CA GLN A 491 7.73 -13.08 -12.79
C GLN A 491 9.19 -12.60 -12.77
N VAL A 492 9.69 -12.22 -11.58
CA VAL A 492 11.07 -11.82 -11.22
C VAL A 492 11.38 -10.30 -11.24
N GLY A 493 11.40 -9.73 -10.02
CA GLY A 493 12.58 -9.13 -9.38
C GLY A 493 13.26 -7.93 -10.05
N VAL A 494 13.05 -6.75 -9.44
CA VAL A 494 13.78 -5.49 -9.64
C VAL A 494 13.58 -4.87 -11.02
N LEU A 495 13.13 -3.61 -11.06
CA LEU A 495 13.23 -2.84 -12.29
C LEU A 495 14.68 -2.76 -12.71
N GLN A 496 14.96 -3.43 -13.83
CA GLN A 496 16.16 -3.29 -14.62
C GLN A 496 16.46 -1.79 -14.84
N GLY A 497 17.36 -1.23 -14.04
CA GLY A 497 17.97 0.08 -14.31
C GLY A 497 18.08 1.10 -13.16
N GLN A 498 17.45 0.90 -11.99
CA GLN A 498 17.72 1.79 -10.84
C GLN A 498 18.79 1.19 -9.94
N ALA A 499 19.99 1.77 -9.99
CA ALA A 499 21.03 1.47 -9.02
C ALA A 499 20.63 2.05 -7.64
N PRO A 500 21.05 1.42 -6.53
CA PRO A 500 20.84 1.98 -5.22
C PRO A 500 21.41 3.40 -5.16
N VAL A 501 20.69 4.30 -4.49
CA VAL A 501 21.04 5.72 -4.44
C VAL A 501 21.80 6.06 -3.16
N ASN A 502 22.58 7.14 -3.18
CA ASN A 502 23.14 7.66 -1.93
C ASN A 502 22.04 8.30 -1.07
N ASP A 503 22.30 8.46 0.23
CA ASP A 503 21.34 8.98 1.20
C ASP A 503 20.78 10.36 0.86
N SER A 504 21.62 11.24 0.28
CA SER A 504 21.16 12.59 -0.12
C SER A 504 20.14 12.53 -1.27
N THR A 505 20.38 11.65 -2.23
CA THR A 505 19.45 11.38 -3.34
C THR A 505 18.18 10.71 -2.84
N GLN A 506 18.30 9.76 -1.91
CA GLN A 506 17.15 9.11 -1.28
C GLN A 506 16.29 10.13 -0.52
N ALA A 507 16.89 11.00 0.28
CA ALA A 507 16.18 12.03 1.04
C ALA A 507 15.45 13.01 0.11
N LEU A 508 16.09 13.46 -0.97
CA LEU A 508 15.44 14.31 -1.97
C LEU A 508 14.27 13.61 -2.66
N ALA A 509 14.41 12.33 -3.00
CA ALA A 509 13.33 11.54 -3.57
C ALA A 509 12.17 11.40 -2.56
N TYR A 510 12.45 11.07 -1.30
CA TYR A 510 11.45 10.92 -0.25
C TYR A 510 10.68 12.22 -0.02
N GLN A 511 11.39 13.35 0.06
CA GLN A 511 10.79 14.65 0.17
C GLN A 511 9.83 14.92 -1.00
N SER A 512 10.31 14.73 -2.24
CA SER A 512 9.52 14.98 -3.45
C SER A 512 8.29 14.08 -3.55
N ILE A 513 8.41 12.80 -3.17
CA ILE A 513 7.32 11.82 -3.17
C ILE A 513 6.26 12.21 -2.13
N LEU A 514 6.67 12.54 -0.90
CA LEU A 514 5.75 12.92 0.17
C LEU A 514 5.04 14.24 -0.14
N GLU A 515 5.75 15.24 -0.66
CA GLU A 515 5.18 16.51 -1.13
C GLU A 515 4.18 16.28 -2.27
N ALA A 516 4.49 15.39 -3.23
CA ALA A 516 3.57 15.03 -4.30
C ALA A 516 2.29 14.37 -3.79
N ALA A 517 2.37 13.51 -2.78
CA ALA A 517 1.20 12.90 -2.15
C ALA A 517 0.34 13.96 -1.44
N ILE A 518 0.95 14.85 -0.65
CA ILE A 518 0.28 15.96 0.04
C ILE A 518 -0.41 16.89 -0.97
N ALA A 519 0.29 17.28 -2.05
CA ALA A 519 -0.25 18.13 -3.10
C ALA A 519 -1.43 17.50 -3.84
N ASN A 520 -1.46 16.16 -3.94
CA ASN A 520 -2.58 15.40 -4.49
C ASN A 520 -3.68 15.12 -3.46
N SER A 521 -3.68 15.81 -2.33
CA SER A 521 -4.70 15.71 -1.27
C SER A 521 -4.83 14.32 -0.66
N PHE A 522 -3.72 13.58 -0.57
CA PHE A 522 -3.71 12.33 0.18
C PHE A 522 -4.08 12.59 1.63
N SER A 523 -4.92 11.72 2.18
CA SER A 523 -5.37 11.87 3.56
C SER A 523 -4.41 11.25 4.56
N ALA A 524 -3.56 10.32 4.11
CA ALA A 524 -2.52 9.74 4.94
C ALA A 524 -1.29 9.36 4.11
N ILE A 525 -0.12 9.50 4.73
CA ILE A 525 1.19 9.16 4.14
C ILE A 525 2.00 8.29 5.10
N THR A 526 2.53 7.18 4.61
CA THR A 526 3.36 6.24 5.37
C THR A 526 4.82 6.35 5.00
N VAL A 527 5.73 6.21 5.96
CA VAL A 527 7.10 5.75 5.70
C VAL A 527 7.21 4.24 5.87
N HIS A 528 7.67 3.55 4.83
CA HIS A 528 8.04 2.14 4.88
C HIS A 528 9.53 2.03 4.56
N GLN A 529 10.36 1.37 5.38
CA GLN A 529 10.10 0.67 6.64
C GLN A 529 10.62 1.52 7.80
N TRP A 530 9.86 1.72 8.89
CA TRP A 530 10.37 2.46 10.05
C TRP A 530 11.59 1.78 10.65
N GLY A 531 12.69 2.54 10.75
CA GLY A 531 13.94 2.08 11.35
C GLY A 531 14.03 2.50 12.82
N GLN A 532 14.32 1.55 13.70
CA GLN A 532 14.54 1.81 15.12
C GLN A 532 15.91 1.32 15.53
N GLY A 533 16.69 2.18 16.17
CA GLY A 533 17.92 1.81 16.88
C GLY A 533 17.71 1.71 18.39
N ASN A 534 18.78 1.31 19.10
CA ASN A 534 18.84 1.20 20.56
C ASN A 534 17.80 0.25 21.18
N LEU A 535 17.39 -0.78 20.45
CA LEU A 535 16.56 -1.85 20.98
C LEU A 535 17.38 -2.68 21.96
N GLN A 536 16.84 -2.86 23.17
CA GLN A 536 17.51 -3.69 24.16
C GLN A 536 17.44 -5.16 23.72
N PRO A 537 18.55 -5.91 23.78
CA PRO A 537 18.52 -7.34 23.53
C PRO A 537 17.65 -8.03 24.59
N ALA A 538 16.99 -9.11 24.20
CA ALA A 538 16.31 -9.97 25.15
C ALA A 538 17.32 -10.49 26.19
N PRO A 539 16.98 -10.57 27.50
CA PRO A 539 17.83 -11.28 28.44
C PRO A 539 17.98 -12.75 27.98
N PRO A 540 19.20 -13.31 27.96
CA PRO A 540 19.38 -14.71 27.62
C PRO A 540 18.72 -15.59 28.69
N THR A 541 17.77 -16.43 28.31
CA THR A 541 17.27 -17.49 29.20
C THR A 541 18.37 -18.55 29.34
N PRO A 542 18.67 -19.06 30.54
CA PRO A 542 19.57 -20.19 30.70
C PRO A 542 19.03 -21.38 29.90
N THR A 543 19.89 -22.03 29.11
CA THR A 543 19.58 -23.29 28.41
C THR A 543 19.09 -24.33 29.42
N GLN A 544 17.78 -24.49 29.54
CA GLN A 544 17.15 -25.70 30.08
C GLN A 544 16.12 -26.21 29.09
N ALA A 545 16.23 -27.52 28.86
CA ALA A 545 15.42 -28.32 27.98
C ALA A 545 13.93 -28.01 28.12
N ILE A 546 13.26 -27.99 26.97
CA ILE A 546 11.81 -27.91 26.83
C ILE A 546 11.18 -29.07 27.62
N SER A 547 10.76 -28.80 28.83
CA SER A 547 9.75 -29.58 29.52
C SER A 547 8.91 -28.62 30.35
N ASN A 548 7.68 -28.38 29.88
CA ASN A 548 6.59 -27.76 30.63
C ASN A 548 6.85 -26.33 31.17
N ALA A 549 7.44 -25.43 30.38
CA ALA A 549 7.39 -24.01 30.72
C ALA A 549 5.96 -23.46 30.50
N PRO A 550 5.25 -23.00 31.55
CA PRO A 550 3.99 -22.29 31.38
C PRO A 550 4.25 -20.91 30.77
N SER A 551 3.22 -20.37 30.11
CA SER A 551 3.07 -18.99 29.68
C SER A 551 3.80 -17.99 30.59
N GLY A 552 4.86 -17.32 30.12
CA GLY A 552 5.46 -16.29 30.98
C GLY A 552 6.70 -15.55 30.51
N VAL A 553 7.56 -16.10 29.64
CA VAL A 553 8.80 -15.39 29.25
C VAL A 553 8.88 -15.26 27.75
N PHE A 554 8.73 -14.03 27.28
CA PHE A 554 8.84 -13.65 25.88
C PHE A 554 10.30 -13.36 25.54
N VAL A 555 10.86 -14.10 24.58
CA VAL A 555 12.20 -13.87 24.02
C VAL A 555 12.03 -13.45 22.55
N PRO A 556 12.37 -12.20 22.18
CA PRO A 556 12.48 -11.76 20.78
C PRO A 556 13.33 -12.72 19.94
N ASP A 557 12.84 -13.07 18.75
CA ASP A 557 13.58 -13.80 17.71
C ASP A 557 14.33 -12.83 16.76
N LEU A 558 14.44 -11.56 17.15
CA LEU A 558 15.24 -10.60 16.39
C LEU A 558 16.69 -11.11 16.33
N PRO A 559 17.38 -10.97 15.18
CA PRO A 559 18.80 -11.30 15.11
C PRO A 559 19.52 -10.60 16.26
N ALA A 560 19.97 -11.39 17.24
CA ALA A 560 20.32 -11.00 18.60
C ALA A 560 21.57 -10.10 18.73
N THR A 561 22.00 -9.45 17.64
CA THR A 561 23.34 -8.88 17.49
C THR A 561 23.41 -7.40 17.12
N GLN A 562 22.31 -6.69 16.84
CA GLN A 562 22.42 -5.31 16.32
C GLN A 562 21.68 -4.21 17.08
N GLY A 563 20.81 -4.52 18.05
CA GLY A 563 20.08 -3.48 18.79
C GLY A 563 19.25 -2.56 17.87
N SER A 564 18.85 -3.05 16.70
CA SER A 564 18.10 -2.31 15.68
C SER A 564 16.96 -3.15 15.11
N SER A 565 15.98 -2.49 14.49
CA SER A 565 14.89 -3.15 13.80
C SER A 565 15.36 -3.91 12.54
N PRO A 566 14.55 -4.85 12.02
CA PRO A 566 14.78 -5.50 10.72
C PRO A 566 14.95 -4.49 9.57
N ASN A 567 15.52 -4.95 8.46
CA ASN A 567 15.74 -4.14 7.25
C ASN A 567 15.49 -4.99 6.00
N ASP A 568 14.43 -4.67 5.25
CA ASP A 568 14.10 -5.31 3.97
C ASP A 568 14.66 -4.57 2.75
N GLY A 569 15.61 -3.65 2.96
CA GLY A 569 16.15 -2.76 1.95
C GLY A 569 15.51 -1.37 1.92
N TYR A 570 14.54 -1.09 2.80
CA TYR A 570 13.85 0.21 2.88
C TYR A 570 13.89 0.84 4.27
N GLN A 571 14.76 0.36 5.17
CA GLN A 571 14.81 0.87 6.54
C GLN A 571 15.11 2.38 6.57
N ALA A 572 14.22 3.14 7.21
CA ALA A 572 14.29 4.57 7.43
C ALA A 572 14.82 4.85 8.85
N ILE A 573 16.11 4.55 9.07
CA ILE A 573 16.79 4.76 10.37
C ILE A 573 17.69 6.01 10.37
N SER A 574 18.11 6.47 9.19
CA SER A 574 18.96 7.64 9.02
C SER A 574 18.27 8.91 9.56
N PRO A 575 18.96 9.75 10.36
CA PRO A 575 18.41 11.02 10.87
C PRO A 575 17.89 11.94 9.76
N GLN A 576 18.53 11.94 8.59
CA GLN A 576 18.15 12.73 7.43
C GLN A 576 16.79 12.28 6.89
N ILE A 577 16.59 10.97 6.73
CA ILE A 577 15.31 10.41 6.27
C ILE A 577 14.21 10.64 7.31
N GLN A 578 14.49 10.41 8.60
CA GLN A 578 13.50 10.67 9.65
C GLN A 578 13.12 12.15 9.74
N ALA A 579 14.05 13.08 9.48
CA ALA A 579 13.76 14.52 9.42
C ALA A 579 12.83 14.87 8.24
N VAL A 580 13.04 14.25 7.06
CA VAL A 580 12.14 14.41 5.90
C VAL A 580 10.73 13.91 6.24
N VAL A 581 10.63 12.74 6.89
CA VAL A 581 9.34 12.17 7.32
C VAL A 581 8.66 13.08 8.35
N GLN A 582 9.39 13.59 9.34
CA GLN A 582 8.85 14.51 10.34
C GLN A 582 8.34 15.81 9.71
N ALA A 583 9.09 16.39 8.76
CA ALA A 583 8.66 17.59 8.05
C ALA A 583 7.36 17.33 7.25
N ALA A 584 7.27 16.20 6.55
CA ALA A 584 6.07 15.82 5.82
C ALA A 584 4.87 15.58 6.75
N ALA A 585 5.08 14.97 7.92
CA ALA A 585 4.06 14.77 8.94
C ALA A 585 3.48 16.10 9.44
N ILE A 586 4.35 17.07 9.76
CA ILE A 586 3.93 18.42 10.17
C ILE A 586 3.16 19.11 9.04
N ASN A 587 3.67 19.08 7.81
CA ASN A 587 3.01 19.70 6.66
C ASN A 587 1.62 19.11 6.39
N LEU A 588 1.48 17.79 6.53
CA LEU A 588 0.19 17.11 6.36
C LEU A 588 -0.82 17.53 7.43
N GLN A 589 -0.38 17.70 8.68
CA GLN A 589 -1.23 18.18 9.78
C GLN A 589 -1.64 19.64 9.58
N LEU A 590 -0.72 20.52 9.18
CA LEU A 590 -1.04 21.92 8.85
C LEU A 590 -2.03 22.03 7.68
N ALA A 591 -1.95 21.12 6.71
CA ALA A 591 -2.91 21.05 5.61
C ALA A 591 -4.35 20.70 6.06
N ASN A 592 -4.55 20.19 7.29
CA ASN A 592 -5.90 20.04 7.88
C ASN A 592 -6.47 21.38 8.34
N GLU A 593 -5.63 22.23 8.93
CA GLU A 593 -6.03 23.49 9.56
C GLU A 593 -6.37 24.58 8.54
N ILE A 594 -5.75 24.54 7.36
CA ILE A 594 -5.91 25.54 6.29
C ILE A 594 -7.13 25.24 5.37
N SER A 595 -8.08 24.42 5.81
CA SER A 595 -9.31 24.10 5.06
C SER A 595 -10.35 25.26 5.01
N ILE A 596 -9.88 26.50 4.88
CA ILE A 596 -10.61 27.65 4.33
C ILE A 596 -10.27 27.72 2.83
N PRO A 597 -11.23 27.99 1.92
CA PRO A 597 -11.03 27.83 0.48
C PRO A 597 -10.06 28.88 -0.10
N GLN A 598 -8.75 28.61 -0.02
CA GLN A 598 -7.72 29.40 -0.72
C GLN A 598 -6.74 28.55 -1.54
N PHE A 599 -6.70 27.22 -1.36
CA PHE A 599 -5.82 26.36 -2.17
C PHE A 599 -6.27 26.13 -3.62
N ALA A 600 -7.48 26.59 -4.01
CA ALA A 600 -7.91 26.58 -5.40
C ALA A 600 -7.21 27.64 -6.28
N ALA A 601 -6.40 28.53 -5.69
CA ALA A 601 -5.74 29.64 -6.42
C ALA A 601 -4.20 29.56 -6.46
N VAL A 602 -3.56 28.53 -5.91
CA VAL A 602 -2.09 28.39 -5.95
C VAL A 602 -1.69 27.14 -6.73
N THR A 603 -1.90 27.22 -8.04
CA THR A 603 -1.16 26.44 -9.05
C THR A 603 -1.07 27.38 -10.26
N PRO A 604 0.03 28.15 -10.40
CA PRO A 604 1.33 27.60 -10.76
C PRO A 604 2.52 28.23 -9.99
N LEU A 605 3.27 27.44 -9.24
CA LEU A 605 4.59 27.82 -8.70
C LEU A 605 5.65 26.72 -8.90
N LEU A 606 5.44 25.83 -9.88
CA LEU A 606 6.46 24.89 -10.36
C LEU A 606 7.25 25.42 -11.57
N ASP A 607 6.99 26.65 -12.01
CA ASP A 607 7.75 27.33 -13.08
C ASP A 607 8.74 28.40 -12.54
N THR A 608 8.88 28.61 -11.22
CA THR A 608 9.74 29.68 -10.64
C THR A 608 10.89 29.18 -9.75
N VAL A 609 11.17 27.88 -9.68
CA VAL A 609 12.38 27.38 -8.99
C VAL A 609 13.67 27.60 -9.81
N ASN A 610 13.59 28.26 -10.97
CA ASN A 610 14.76 28.61 -11.78
C ASN A 610 15.34 30.02 -11.53
N ASP A 611 14.79 30.84 -10.62
CA ASP A 611 15.25 32.23 -10.43
C ASP A 611 15.85 32.58 -9.05
N ILE A 612 16.19 31.59 -8.21
CA ILE A 612 16.93 31.83 -6.94
C ILE A 612 18.34 31.21 -6.97
N TYR A 613 19.02 31.33 -8.11
CA TYR A 613 20.48 31.12 -8.24
C TYR A 613 21.12 32.13 -9.21
N MET A 614 20.62 33.37 -9.24
CA MET A 614 21.25 34.50 -9.94
C MET A 614 21.10 35.78 -9.11
N LEU A 615 21.71 35.82 -7.92
CA LEU A 615 22.17 37.04 -7.24
C LEU A 615 23.47 36.75 -6.48
#